data_AF-A0A1G8NZU6-F1
#
_entry.id   AF-A0A1G8NZU6-F1
#
_cell.length_a   1.000
_cell.length_b   1.000
_cell.length_c   1.000
_cell.angle_alpha   90.00
_cell.angle_beta   90.00
_cell.angle_gamma   90.00
#
_symmetry.space_group_name_H-M   'P 1'
#
loop_
_entity.id
_entity.type
_entity.pdbx_description
1 polymer ?
#
loop_
_entity_poly.entity_id
_entity_poly.type
_entity_poly.pdbx_seq_one_letter_code
_entity_poly.pdbx_strand_id
1 'polypeptide(L)'
;MEVELEARIVQLLLRAARRRKLVPYGAFHALFPPNLTLSRRYALLENAASSICEPQLADYAALLSTDSGLPGPDFYARFKRLHAERYYAVLGADRTRKLRLAEKQKFAHEVRQEVYRHARAAAASAEDAVEAATAVPATVTATVTATCGAERFPAGSVRNAVLGVALVASGLLAAPAADAQEFSLFGGGSRAGSTNTYSWAFNYQEGLGQYFAGSFTWLNEGHIPDHHRDGQMIQLWGRIPVGNPKFVLQAGLGPYRYFDTTTAEQGGSYSDTHGWGVVYSVRAAYYASSRWVTQLQLNRVHVQRGPNATSVMFGVGYQLDAPDTPGPRDWAASSTTNVTNNEVAVYLGKTIVNSTSSPSALGGAIEYRRGLAKYLDVTVGYLHEGSSKLARRDGITSQLWATRAFLNDKVTLAVGAGAYYAINENENSESPGPGAGKVSGLVTIAGSYRFTRHWDTRLEWNRVVTRYDRDTDVIFAGAGYRF
;
A
#
# COMPACT_ATOMS: atom_id res chain seq x y z
N MET A 1 -33.82 3.50 -13.18
CA MET A 1 -32.88 2.85 -12.24
C MET A 1 -32.15 1.63 -12.81
N GLU A 2 -32.68 0.40 -12.87
CA GLU A 2 -31.81 -0.76 -13.29
C GLU A 2 -31.38 -0.69 -14.76
N VAL A 3 -32.31 -0.47 -15.71
CA VAL A 3 -32.00 -0.23 -17.13
C VAL A 3 -31.02 0.95 -17.34
N GLU A 4 -31.11 1.95 -16.48
CA GLU A 4 -30.26 3.15 -16.50
C GLU A 4 -28.85 2.87 -15.94
N LEU A 5 -28.73 1.99 -14.95
CA LEU A 5 -27.46 1.46 -14.46
C LEU A 5 -26.79 0.59 -15.52
N GLU A 6 -27.55 -0.30 -16.19
CA GLU A 6 -27.06 -1.11 -17.31
C GLU A 6 -26.55 -0.23 -18.45
N ALA A 7 -27.33 0.79 -18.87
CA ALA A 7 -26.88 1.76 -19.89
C ALA A 7 -25.58 2.49 -19.50
N ARG A 8 -25.41 2.85 -18.22
CA ARG A 8 -24.16 3.46 -17.70
C ARG A 8 -22.99 2.47 -17.70
N ILE A 9 -23.22 1.19 -17.43
CA ILE A 9 -22.21 0.12 -17.55
C ILE A 9 -21.84 -0.08 -19.02
N VAL A 10 -22.82 -0.15 -19.94
CA VAL A 10 -22.59 -0.28 -21.39
C VAL A 10 -21.70 0.86 -21.91
N GLN A 11 -22.02 2.10 -21.57
CA GLN A 11 -21.18 3.25 -21.96
C GLN A 11 -19.76 3.18 -21.38
N LEU A 12 -19.60 2.73 -20.13
CA LEU A 12 -18.29 2.56 -19.48
C LEU A 12 -17.44 1.51 -20.22
N LEU A 13 -18.01 0.34 -20.52
CA LEU A 13 -17.34 -0.75 -21.21
C LEU A 13 -16.99 -0.40 -22.67
N LEU A 14 -17.93 0.18 -23.42
CA LEU A 14 -17.68 0.63 -24.80
C LEU A 14 -16.59 1.72 -24.88
N ARG A 15 -16.61 2.70 -23.96
CA ARG A 15 -15.60 3.77 -23.87
C ARG A 15 -14.21 3.22 -23.51
N ALA A 16 -14.15 2.19 -22.68
CA ALA A 16 -12.92 1.49 -22.32
C ALA A 16 -12.37 0.69 -23.53
N ALA A 17 -13.23 -0.11 -24.18
CA ALA A 17 -12.89 -0.93 -25.33
C ALA A 17 -12.33 -0.10 -26.51
N ARG A 18 -13.08 0.93 -26.94
CA ARG A 18 -12.67 1.83 -28.05
C ARG A 18 -11.35 2.57 -27.78
N ARG A 19 -10.97 2.75 -26.51
CA ARG A 19 -9.72 3.43 -26.11
C ARG A 19 -8.61 2.45 -25.69
N ARG A 20 -8.83 1.13 -25.82
CA ARG A 20 -7.95 0.05 -25.35
C ARG A 20 -7.53 0.19 -23.87
N LYS A 21 -8.46 0.63 -23.02
CA LYS A 21 -8.25 0.83 -21.58
C LYS A 21 -9.00 -0.22 -20.75
N LEU A 22 -8.54 -0.42 -19.53
CA LEU A 22 -9.20 -1.23 -18.50
C LEU A 22 -10.13 -0.37 -17.62
N VAL A 23 -11.03 -1.03 -16.90
CA VAL A 23 -11.99 -0.42 -15.96
C VAL A 23 -11.65 -0.89 -14.54
N PRO A 24 -11.13 -0.01 -13.65
CA PRO A 24 -10.92 -0.37 -12.25
C PRO A 24 -12.22 -0.80 -11.56
N TYR A 25 -12.20 -1.85 -10.74
CA TYR A 25 -13.39 -2.28 -9.97
C TYR A 25 -14.00 -1.13 -9.14
N GLY A 26 -13.18 -0.22 -8.60
CA GLY A 26 -13.66 0.98 -7.92
C GLY A 26 -14.49 1.92 -8.80
N ALA A 27 -14.11 2.10 -10.07
CA ALA A 27 -14.85 2.93 -11.03
C ALA A 27 -16.18 2.28 -11.45
N PHE A 28 -16.19 0.95 -11.58
CA PHE A 28 -17.42 0.17 -11.78
C PHE A 28 -18.34 0.24 -10.56
N HIS A 29 -17.83 -0.01 -9.35
CA HIS A 29 -18.62 0.00 -8.12
C HIS A 29 -19.17 1.38 -7.75
N ALA A 30 -18.52 2.47 -8.17
CA ALA A 30 -19.00 3.85 -8.02
C ALA A 30 -20.23 4.19 -8.88
N LEU A 31 -20.65 3.33 -9.81
CA LEU A 31 -21.90 3.54 -10.56
C LEU A 31 -23.16 3.32 -9.70
N PHE A 32 -23.06 2.52 -8.64
CA PHE A 32 -24.20 1.98 -7.89
C PHE A 32 -24.37 2.62 -6.50
N PRO A 33 -25.60 2.72 -5.97
CA PRO A 33 -25.82 3.17 -4.60
C PRO A 33 -25.24 2.18 -3.57
N PRO A 34 -24.87 2.64 -2.35
CA PRO A 34 -24.12 1.84 -1.38
C PRO A 34 -24.88 0.60 -0.88
N ASN A 35 -26.23 0.65 -0.87
CA ASN A 35 -27.10 -0.45 -0.45
C ASN A 35 -27.24 -1.60 -1.46
N LEU A 36 -26.81 -1.43 -2.73
CA LEU A 36 -26.98 -2.48 -3.74
C LEU A 36 -25.97 -3.62 -3.51
N THR A 37 -26.46 -4.85 -3.38
CA THR A 37 -25.64 -6.03 -3.06
C THR A 37 -24.66 -6.37 -4.18
N LEU A 38 -23.49 -6.91 -3.82
CA LEU A 38 -22.41 -7.21 -4.76
C LEU A 38 -22.85 -8.18 -5.87
N SER A 39 -23.64 -9.21 -5.53
CA SER A 39 -24.20 -10.16 -6.51
C SER A 39 -25.11 -9.48 -7.53
N ARG A 40 -25.93 -8.50 -7.11
CA ARG A 40 -26.81 -7.75 -8.02
C ARG A 40 -26.03 -6.78 -8.90
N ARG A 41 -24.93 -6.18 -8.41
CA ARG A 41 -23.99 -5.41 -9.24
C ARG A 41 -23.40 -6.27 -10.36
N TYR A 42 -22.99 -7.51 -10.06
CA TYR A 42 -22.42 -8.41 -11.08
C TYR A 42 -23.46 -8.98 -12.05
N ALA A 43 -24.71 -9.20 -11.61
CA ALA A 43 -25.80 -9.53 -12.53
C ALA A 43 -26.02 -8.40 -13.57
N LEU A 44 -26.10 -7.14 -13.13
CA LEU A 44 -26.21 -5.97 -14.02
C LEU A 44 -24.98 -5.82 -14.94
N LEU A 45 -23.79 -6.27 -14.52
CA LEU A 45 -22.60 -6.31 -15.37
C LEU A 45 -22.69 -7.37 -16.47
N GLU A 46 -23.12 -8.60 -16.14
CA GLU A 46 -23.29 -9.66 -17.14
C GLU A 46 -24.42 -9.33 -18.14
N ASN A 47 -25.53 -8.75 -17.67
CA ASN A 47 -26.59 -8.22 -18.53
C ASN A 47 -26.05 -7.15 -19.49
N ALA A 48 -25.38 -6.12 -18.95
CA ALA A 48 -24.83 -5.02 -19.74
C ALA A 48 -23.77 -5.51 -20.75
N ALA A 49 -22.88 -6.43 -20.37
CA ALA A 49 -21.91 -7.02 -21.29
C ALA A 49 -22.61 -7.81 -22.41
N SER A 50 -23.59 -8.64 -22.06
CA SER A 50 -24.36 -9.44 -23.03
C SER A 50 -25.19 -8.58 -24.00
N SER A 51 -25.59 -7.37 -23.59
CA SER A 51 -26.29 -6.42 -24.46
C SER A 51 -25.38 -5.73 -25.51
N ILE A 52 -24.05 -5.85 -25.37
CA ILE A 52 -23.06 -5.32 -26.33
C ILE A 52 -22.68 -6.37 -27.38
N CYS A 53 -22.51 -7.62 -26.95
CA CYS A 53 -22.06 -8.74 -27.77
C CYS A 53 -22.40 -10.05 -27.05
N GLU A 54 -22.53 -11.16 -27.78
CA GLU A 54 -22.58 -12.48 -27.17
C GLU A 54 -21.28 -12.73 -26.36
N PRO A 55 -21.35 -13.11 -25.07
CA PRO A 55 -20.16 -13.27 -24.23
C PRO A 55 -19.15 -14.30 -24.77
N GLN A 56 -19.58 -15.25 -25.60
CA GLN A 56 -18.75 -16.24 -26.29
C GLN A 56 -17.92 -15.64 -27.44
N LEU A 57 -18.34 -14.51 -28.02
CA LEU A 57 -17.63 -13.78 -29.07
C LEU A 57 -16.72 -12.69 -28.49
N ALA A 58 -17.20 -11.95 -27.49
CA ALA A 58 -16.43 -10.93 -26.77
C ALA A 58 -17.03 -10.62 -25.38
N ASP A 59 -16.48 -11.20 -24.30
CA ASP A 59 -16.85 -10.82 -22.93
C ASP A 59 -16.32 -9.42 -22.56
N TYR A 60 -17.13 -8.39 -22.79
CA TYR A 60 -16.80 -7.00 -22.42
C TYR A 60 -16.54 -6.81 -20.93
N ALA A 61 -17.07 -7.66 -20.04
CA ALA A 61 -16.78 -7.58 -18.60
C ALA A 61 -15.34 -8.03 -18.26
N ALA A 62 -14.61 -8.68 -19.18
CA ALA A 62 -13.17 -8.92 -19.06
C ALA A 62 -12.33 -7.63 -19.04
N LEU A 63 -12.89 -6.47 -19.42
CA LEU A 63 -12.23 -5.16 -19.29
C LEU A 63 -12.10 -4.69 -17.84
N LEU A 64 -12.84 -5.28 -16.89
CA LEU A 64 -12.65 -4.97 -15.48
C LEU A 64 -11.25 -5.41 -15.03
N SER A 65 -10.65 -4.64 -14.12
CA SER A 65 -9.32 -4.90 -13.57
C SER A 65 -9.21 -4.52 -12.11
N THR A 66 -8.60 -5.42 -11.34
CA THR A 66 -8.01 -5.11 -10.02
C THR A 66 -6.78 -4.21 -10.21
N ASP A 67 -6.18 -3.76 -9.11
CA ASP A 67 -5.00 -2.89 -9.15
C ASP A 67 -3.69 -3.63 -9.52
N SER A 68 -3.74 -4.95 -9.77
CA SER A 68 -2.69 -5.70 -10.49
C SER A 68 -2.90 -5.74 -12.01
N GLY A 69 -3.96 -5.11 -12.53
CA GLY A 69 -4.34 -5.13 -13.94
C GLY A 69 -5.05 -6.41 -14.39
N LEU A 70 -5.00 -7.49 -13.62
CA LEU A 70 -5.77 -8.71 -13.87
C LEU A 70 -7.28 -8.48 -13.57
N PRO A 71 -8.18 -9.17 -14.29
CA PRO A 71 -9.59 -9.23 -13.92
C PRO A 71 -9.77 -10.04 -12.62
N GLY A 72 -10.90 -9.85 -11.95
CA GLY A 72 -11.20 -10.47 -10.65
C GLY A 72 -11.74 -11.91 -10.74
N PRO A 73 -12.13 -12.50 -9.59
CA PRO A 73 -12.62 -13.88 -9.52
C PRO A 73 -13.87 -14.15 -10.38
N ASP A 74 -14.73 -13.15 -10.58
CA ASP A 74 -15.94 -13.26 -11.40
C ASP A 74 -15.62 -13.62 -12.86
N PHE A 75 -14.56 -13.02 -13.43
CA PHE A 75 -14.11 -13.30 -14.79
C PHE A 75 -13.67 -14.75 -14.95
N TYR A 76 -12.88 -15.30 -14.02
CA TYR A 76 -12.42 -16.69 -14.14
C TYR A 76 -13.57 -17.69 -13.96
N ALA A 77 -14.56 -17.38 -13.12
CA ALA A 77 -15.79 -18.18 -13.01
C ALA A 77 -16.65 -18.11 -14.29
N ARG A 78 -16.82 -16.92 -14.86
CA ARG A 78 -17.56 -16.69 -16.12
C ARG A 78 -16.85 -17.31 -17.32
N PHE A 79 -15.54 -17.13 -17.46
CA PHE A 79 -14.71 -17.76 -18.50
C PHE A 79 -14.72 -19.28 -18.39
N LYS A 80 -14.66 -19.85 -17.18
CA LYS A 80 -14.81 -21.31 -16.96
C LYS A 80 -16.19 -21.82 -17.41
N ARG A 81 -17.26 -21.02 -17.25
CA ARG A 81 -18.62 -21.34 -17.72
C ARG A 81 -18.77 -21.22 -19.24
N LEU A 82 -18.24 -20.17 -19.85
CA LEU A 82 -18.38 -19.87 -21.29
C LEU A 82 -17.40 -20.66 -22.18
N HIS A 83 -16.21 -20.98 -21.66
CA HIS A 83 -15.10 -21.55 -22.42
C HIS A 83 -14.45 -22.72 -21.68
N ALA A 84 -15.27 -23.65 -21.18
CA ALA A 84 -14.83 -24.81 -20.39
C ALA A 84 -13.67 -25.58 -21.06
N GLU A 85 -13.70 -25.77 -22.38
CA GLU A 85 -12.63 -26.44 -23.12
C GLU A 85 -11.31 -25.66 -23.11
N ARG A 86 -11.32 -24.35 -23.45
CA ARG A 86 -10.13 -23.46 -23.35
C ARG A 86 -9.56 -23.49 -21.92
N TYR A 87 -10.44 -23.46 -20.92
CA TYR A 87 -10.06 -23.47 -19.50
C TYR A 87 -9.41 -24.79 -19.07
N TYR A 88 -10.01 -25.94 -19.37
CA TYR A 88 -9.47 -27.25 -18.98
C TYR A 88 -8.27 -27.69 -19.84
N ALA A 89 -8.16 -27.26 -21.10
CA ALA A 89 -6.99 -27.53 -21.94
C ALA A 89 -5.69 -26.92 -21.37
N VAL A 90 -5.77 -25.77 -20.70
CA VAL A 90 -4.63 -25.16 -20.00
C VAL A 90 -4.37 -25.85 -18.64
N LEU A 91 -5.41 -26.29 -17.94
CA LEU A 91 -5.25 -27.02 -16.68
C LEU A 91 -4.53 -28.38 -16.87
N GLY A 92 -4.90 -29.12 -17.92
CA GLY A 92 -4.33 -30.42 -18.27
C GLY A 92 -5.02 -31.59 -17.57
N ALA A 93 -4.24 -32.60 -17.18
CA ALA A 93 -4.75 -33.77 -16.46
C ALA A 93 -5.28 -33.43 -15.06
N ASP A 94 -4.60 -32.51 -14.37
CA ASP A 94 -5.07 -31.95 -13.11
C ASP A 94 -6.12 -30.87 -13.38
N ARG A 95 -7.40 -31.23 -13.21
CA ARG A 95 -8.56 -30.35 -13.39
C ARG A 95 -8.99 -29.62 -12.11
N THR A 96 -8.35 -29.88 -10.97
CA THR A 96 -8.71 -29.32 -9.66
C THR A 96 -7.73 -28.27 -9.16
N ARG A 97 -6.50 -28.20 -9.67
CA ARG A 97 -5.57 -27.09 -9.41
C ARG A 97 -6.16 -25.73 -9.81
N LYS A 98 -5.63 -24.68 -9.17
CA LYS A 98 -5.87 -23.29 -9.58
C LYS A 98 -5.02 -22.94 -10.79
N LEU A 99 -5.45 -21.91 -11.53
CA LEU A 99 -4.66 -21.30 -12.59
C LEU A 99 -3.39 -20.65 -12.02
N ARG A 100 -2.25 -20.93 -12.64
CA ARG A 100 -0.98 -20.22 -12.43
C ARG A 100 -1.06 -18.79 -12.96
N LEU A 101 -0.12 -17.94 -12.56
CA LEU A 101 -0.12 -16.55 -12.97
C LEU A 101 -0.10 -16.36 -14.51
N ALA A 102 0.83 -17.02 -15.20
CA ALA A 102 0.92 -16.91 -16.66
C ALA A 102 -0.37 -17.37 -17.36
N GLU A 103 -1.12 -18.31 -16.78
CA GLU A 103 -2.40 -18.80 -17.28
C GLU A 103 -3.51 -17.76 -17.08
N LYS A 104 -3.57 -17.12 -15.90
CA LYS A 104 -4.45 -15.98 -15.61
C LYS A 104 -4.20 -14.80 -16.56
N GLN A 105 -2.92 -14.44 -16.74
CA GLN A 105 -2.48 -13.36 -17.64
C GLN A 105 -2.81 -13.67 -19.10
N LYS A 106 -2.59 -14.91 -19.55
CA LYS A 106 -2.95 -15.37 -20.91
C LYS A 106 -4.44 -15.24 -21.19
N PHE A 107 -5.31 -15.81 -20.35
CA PHE A 107 -6.77 -15.71 -20.55
C PHE A 107 -7.26 -14.26 -20.50
N ALA A 108 -6.77 -13.46 -19.55
CA ALA A 108 -7.11 -12.05 -19.49
C ALA A 108 -6.66 -11.29 -20.75
N HIS A 109 -5.49 -11.60 -21.30
CA HIS A 109 -5.00 -10.99 -22.53
C HIS A 109 -5.86 -11.40 -23.74
N GLU A 110 -6.08 -12.70 -23.96
CA GLU A 110 -6.84 -13.22 -25.10
C GLU A 110 -8.23 -12.59 -25.21
N VAL A 111 -9.03 -12.65 -24.13
CA VAL A 111 -10.40 -12.12 -24.14
C VAL A 111 -10.43 -10.61 -24.30
N ARG A 112 -9.46 -9.87 -23.73
CA ARG A 112 -9.35 -8.43 -23.96
C ARG A 112 -9.00 -8.11 -25.41
N GLN A 113 -8.20 -8.94 -26.10
CA GLN A 113 -7.96 -8.77 -27.56
C GLN A 113 -9.17 -9.18 -28.41
N GLU A 114 -10.01 -10.12 -27.95
CA GLU A 114 -11.32 -10.42 -28.56
C GLU A 114 -12.22 -9.17 -28.49
N VAL A 115 -12.38 -8.59 -27.28
CA VAL A 115 -13.15 -7.34 -27.06
C VAL A 115 -12.61 -6.15 -27.84
N TYR A 116 -11.29 -5.92 -27.88
CA TYR A 116 -10.70 -4.80 -28.64
C TYR A 116 -10.84 -4.98 -30.16
N ARG A 117 -10.87 -6.22 -30.68
CA ARG A 117 -11.17 -6.48 -32.10
C ARG A 117 -12.63 -6.23 -32.40
N HIS A 118 -13.55 -6.76 -31.59
CA HIS A 118 -14.99 -6.53 -31.74
C HIS A 118 -15.34 -5.03 -31.70
N ALA A 119 -14.81 -4.30 -30.71
CA ALA A 119 -15.03 -2.86 -30.57
C ALA A 119 -14.46 -2.01 -31.73
N ARG A 120 -13.45 -2.52 -32.46
CA ARG A 120 -12.92 -1.88 -33.68
C ARG A 120 -13.79 -2.22 -34.90
N ALA A 121 -14.19 -3.48 -35.06
CA ALA A 121 -15.07 -3.90 -36.17
C ALA A 121 -16.42 -3.17 -36.09
N ALA A 122 -17.05 -3.12 -34.92
CA ALA A 122 -18.29 -2.38 -34.69
C ALA A 122 -18.15 -0.84 -34.74
N ALA A 123 -16.93 -0.30 -34.81
CA ALA A 123 -16.69 1.11 -35.11
C ALA A 123 -16.60 1.31 -36.64
N ALA A 124 -15.79 0.49 -37.33
CA ALA A 124 -15.67 0.53 -38.78
C ALA A 124 -17.04 0.34 -39.46
N SER A 125 -17.80 -0.70 -39.11
CA SER A 125 -19.14 -0.91 -39.68
C SER A 125 -20.18 0.16 -39.36
N ALA A 126 -19.92 1.03 -38.36
CA ALA A 126 -20.74 2.21 -38.11
C ALA A 126 -20.28 3.42 -38.92
N GLU A 127 -18.98 3.54 -39.21
CA GLU A 127 -18.40 4.51 -40.13
C GLU A 127 -18.84 4.17 -41.58
N ASP A 128 -18.69 2.92 -42.01
CA ASP A 128 -19.16 2.39 -43.30
C ASP A 128 -20.67 2.66 -43.52
N ALA A 129 -21.49 2.47 -42.49
CA ALA A 129 -22.93 2.70 -42.55
C ALA A 129 -23.31 4.19 -42.62
N VAL A 130 -22.50 5.08 -42.03
CA VAL A 130 -22.69 6.54 -42.14
C VAL A 130 -22.22 7.05 -43.50
N GLU A 131 -21.12 6.50 -44.04
CA GLU A 131 -20.63 6.82 -45.39
C GLU A 131 -21.64 6.37 -46.46
N ALA A 132 -22.16 5.14 -46.35
CA ALA A 132 -23.26 4.64 -47.20
C ALA A 132 -24.54 5.49 -47.08
N ALA A 133 -24.83 6.07 -45.92
CA ALA A 133 -25.99 6.94 -45.69
C ALA A 133 -25.79 8.41 -46.13
N THR A 134 -24.58 8.81 -46.54
CA THR A 134 -24.25 10.21 -46.92
C THR A 134 -23.86 10.40 -48.39
N ALA A 135 -23.87 9.34 -49.20
CA ALA A 135 -23.38 9.32 -50.58
C ALA A 135 -24.38 9.81 -51.66
N VAL A 136 -24.88 11.04 -51.57
CA VAL A 136 -25.67 11.75 -52.63
C VAL A 136 -25.17 13.22 -52.69
N PRO A 137 -24.99 13.85 -53.88
CA PRO A 137 -24.02 14.94 -54.05
C PRO A 137 -24.44 16.32 -53.51
N ALA A 138 -23.42 17.14 -53.25
CA ALA A 138 -23.51 18.40 -52.52
C ALA A 138 -24.04 19.60 -53.32
N THR A 139 -24.80 20.48 -52.63
CA THR A 139 -24.83 21.93 -52.88
C THR A 139 -25.11 22.68 -51.55
N VAL A 140 -24.79 23.98 -51.51
CA VAL A 140 -25.18 25.01 -50.52
C VAL A 140 -24.34 25.14 -49.24
N THR A 141 -23.60 26.25 -49.21
CA THR A 141 -22.85 26.84 -48.10
C THR A 141 -23.75 27.42 -46.99
N ALA A 142 -23.33 27.32 -45.72
CA ALA A 142 -23.72 28.26 -44.67
C ALA A 142 -22.65 28.38 -43.56
N THR A 143 -22.51 29.56 -42.96
CA THR A 143 -21.54 29.92 -41.91
C THR A 143 -22.25 30.14 -40.56
N VAL A 144 -21.55 29.94 -39.43
CA VAL A 144 -21.73 30.51 -38.05
C VAL A 144 -21.14 29.49 -37.05
N THR A 145 -19.89 29.61 -36.57
CA THR A 145 -19.30 30.50 -35.53
C THR A 145 -19.70 30.19 -34.07
N ALA A 146 -18.71 30.34 -33.18
CA ALA A 146 -18.79 30.40 -31.70
C ALA A 146 -19.11 29.09 -30.92
N THR A 147 -18.65 28.86 -29.67
CA THR A 147 -17.51 29.39 -28.87
C THR A 147 -17.28 28.48 -27.64
N CYS A 148 -16.06 28.51 -27.06
CA CYS A 148 -15.71 28.08 -25.69
C CYS A 148 -15.86 26.59 -25.31
N GLY A 149 -15.07 26.15 -24.31
CA GLY A 149 -15.10 24.77 -23.80
C GLY A 149 -13.81 24.27 -23.13
N ALA A 150 -13.01 25.14 -22.49
CA ALA A 150 -11.75 24.77 -21.85
C ALA A 150 -11.95 24.08 -20.49
N GLU A 151 -12.49 22.85 -20.50
CA GLU A 151 -12.72 22.09 -19.26
C GLU A 151 -11.45 21.47 -18.67
N ARG A 152 -11.33 21.57 -17.35
CA ARG A 152 -10.13 21.20 -16.59
C ARG A 152 -10.12 19.70 -16.28
N PHE A 153 -8.97 19.05 -16.40
CA PHE A 153 -8.77 17.70 -15.86
C PHE A 153 -9.00 17.68 -14.34
N PRO A 154 -9.87 16.80 -13.79
CA PRO A 154 -10.10 16.73 -12.35
C PRO A 154 -8.94 16.03 -11.64
N ALA A 155 -8.15 16.79 -10.88
CA ALA A 155 -7.02 16.29 -10.08
C ALA A 155 -7.48 15.53 -8.81
N GLY A 156 -8.21 14.43 -8.99
CA GLY A 156 -8.89 13.71 -7.90
C GLY A 156 -7.99 12.86 -6.99
N SER A 157 -6.97 12.19 -7.54
CA SER A 157 -6.28 11.09 -6.83
C SER A 157 -5.11 11.53 -5.92
N VAL A 158 -4.56 12.73 -6.11
CA VAL A 158 -3.37 13.19 -5.35
C VAL A 158 -3.75 13.76 -3.97
N ARG A 159 -4.99 14.25 -3.83
CA ARG A 159 -5.41 15.10 -2.70
C ARG A 159 -5.39 14.40 -1.34
N ASN A 160 -5.68 13.11 -1.28
CA ASN A 160 -5.82 12.40 0.01
C ASN A 160 -4.47 12.03 0.64
N ALA A 161 -3.46 11.69 -0.17
CA ALA A 161 -2.08 11.52 0.31
C ALA A 161 -1.49 12.87 0.77
N VAL A 162 -1.72 13.93 -0.02
CA VAL A 162 -1.26 15.29 0.32
C VAL A 162 -1.90 15.82 1.59
N LEU A 163 -3.18 15.54 1.87
CA LEU A 163 -3.84 15.98 3.11
C LEU A 163 -3.26 15.32 4.37
N GLY A 164 -2.89 14.03 4.31
CA GLY A 164 -2.22 13.35 5.42
C GLY A 164 -0.84 13.94 5.71
N VAL A 165 -0.02 14.12 4.67
CA VAL A 165 1.30 14.77 4.78
C VAL A 165 1.18 16.22 5.25
N ALA A 166 0.19 16.97 4.75
CA ALA A 166 -0.05 18.36 5.13
C ALA A 166 -0.43 18.51 6.61
N LEU A 167 -1.30 17.65 7.15
CA LEU A 167 -1.67 17.71 8.57
C LEU A 167 -0.48 17.46 9.51
N VAL A 168 0.38 16.49 9.18
CA VAL A 168 1.63 16.24 9.92
C VAL A 168 2.60 17.43 9.79
N ALA A 169 2.77 17.97 8.58
CA ALA A 169 3.62 19.14 8.34
C ALA A 169 3.10 20.41 9.06
N SER A 170 1.78 20.65 9.07
CA SER A 170 1.18 21.79 9.76
C SER A 170 1.41 21.76 11.28
N GLY A 171 1.41 20.58 11.89
CA GLY A 171 1.76 20.43 13.31
C GLY A 171 3.24 20.74 13.62
N LEU A 172 4.13 20.53 12.66
CA LEU A 172 5.58 20.79 12.80
C LEU A 172 5.96 22.26 12.59
N LEU A 173 5.15 23.05 11.88
CA LEU A 173 5.44 24.45 11.53
C LEU A 173 5.33 25.46 12.70
N ALA A 174 4.91 25.03 13.89
CA ALA A 174 4.66 25.90 15.04
C ALA A 174 5.55 25.63 16.27
N ALA A 175 6.63 24.84 16.13
CA ALA A 175 7.48 24.42 17.25
C ALA A 175 8.82 25.21 17.33
N PRO A 176 9.27 25.64 18.54
CA PRO A 176 10.64 26.11 18.77
C PRO A 176 11.67 24.94 18.76
N ALA A 177 12.97 25.24 18.67
CA ALA A 177 13.96 24.35 18.05
C ALA A 177 15.20 23.94 18.92
N ALA A 178 15.39 22.61 19.17
CA ALA A 178 16.57 21.83 19.67
C ALA A 178 16.35 20.34 19.24
N ASP A 179 17.20 19.28 19.37
CA ASP A 179 18.65 19.05 19.60
C ASP A 179 19.39 18.23 18.48
N ALA A 180 19.48 16.87 18.37
CA ALA A 180 19.65 16.16 17.04
C ALA A 180 19.29 14.66 16.79
N GLN A 181 18.55 14.42 15.67
CA GLN A 181 18.30 13.20 14.86
C GLN A 181 17.35 13.46 13.65
N GLU A 182 17.30 12.57 12.65
CA GLU A 182 16.66 12.78 11.32
C GLU A 182 15.46 11.84 11.04
N PHE A 183 14.37 12.38 10.48
CA PHE A 183 13.26 11.60 9.89
C PHE A 183 12.90 12.10 8.48
N SER A 184 12.68 11.19 7.53
CA SER A 184 12.47 11.50 6.11
C SER A 184 11.34 10.70 5.45
N LEU A 185 10.57 11.39 4.60
CA LEU A 185 9.60 10.81 3.68
C LEU A 185 10.22 10.72 2.28
N PHE A 186 10.14 9.55 1.64
CA PHE A 186 10.62 9.32 0.28
C PHE A 186 9.51 8.87 -0.67
N GLY A 187 9.60 9.27 -1.93
CA GLY A 187 8.74 8.80 -3.02
C GLY A 187 9.45 8.88 -4.38
N GLY A 188 9.16 7.95 -5.29
CA GLY A 188 9.73 7.99 -6.64
C GLY A 188 9.40 6.77 -7.50
N GLY A 189 10.18 6.60 -8.56
CA GLY A 189 10.04 5.51 -9.52
C GLY A 189 10.81 4.25 -9.10
N SER A 190 10.27 3.08 -9.44
CA SER A 190 10.90 1.78 -9.22
C SER A 190 10.83 0.93 -10.48
N ARG A 191 11.76 -0.01 -10.64
CA ARG A 191 11.75 -1.02 -11.69
C ARG A 191 12.11 -2.38 -11.12
N ALA A 192 11.18 -3.32 -11.20
CA ALA A 192 11.37 -4.72 -10.82
C ALA A 192 11.36 -5.60 -12.08
N GLY A 193 12.49 -6.23 -12.38
CA GLY A 193 12.69 -6.96 -13.64
C GLY A 193 12.40 -6.11 -14.88
N SER A 194 11.37 -6.47 -15.64
CA SER A 194 10.91 -5.74 -16.83
C SER A 194 9.90 -4.61 -16.53
N THR A 195 9.30 -4.59 -15.34
CA THR A 195 8.16 -3.73 -15.01
C THR A 195 8.58 -2.45 -14.31
N ASN A 196 8.05 -1.31 -14.77
CA ASN A 196 8.16 -0.03 -14.08
C ASN A 196 6.98 0.14 -13.12
N THR A 197 7.25 0.65 -11.92
CA THR A 197 6.28 0.91 -10.85
C THR A 197 6.75 2.11 -10.01
N TYR A 198 6.18 2.32 -8.83
CA TYR A 198 6.60 3.37 -7.88
C TYR A 198 7.28 2.77 -6.64
N SER A 199 7.85 3.60 -5.79
CA SER A 199 8.28 3.21 -4.45
C SER A 199 8.17 4.40 -3.50
N TRP A 200 7.83 4.15 -2.23
CA TRP A 200 7.85 5.15 -1.16
C TRP A 200 8.47 4.55 0.11
N ALA A 201 8.96 5.41 1.00
CA ALA A 201 9.55 4.94 2.26
C ALA A 201 9.44 5.96 3.41
N PHE A 202 9.37 5.44 4.63
CA PHE A 202 9.59 6.17 5.87
C PHE A 202 10.99 5.82 6.39
N ASN A 203 11.89 6.79 6.50
CA ASN A 203 13.27 6.59 6.97
C ASN A 203 13.53 7.40 8.25
N TYR A 204 14.18 6.78 9.23
CA TYR A 204 14.71 7.42 10.43
C TYR A 204 16.21 7.15 10.47
N GLN A 205 17.02 8.19 10.71
CA GLN A 205 18.47 8.14 10.63
C GLN A 205 19.14 8.84 11.83
N GLU A 206 20.21 8.23 12.32
CA GLU A 206 21.04 8.74 13.40
C GLU A 206 22.54 8.69 13.07
N GLY A 207 23.30 9.65 13.58
CA GLY A 207 24.75 9.68 13.42
C GLY A 207 25.46 8.68 14.34
N LEU A 208 26.45 7.99 13.78
CA LEU A 208 27.35 7.05 14.46
C LEU A 208 28.80 7.56 14.39
N GLY A 209 28.97 8.83 14.75
CA GLY A 209 30.18 9.62 14.50
C GLY A 209 30.13 10.37 13.16
N GLN A 210 31.15 11.18 12.91
CA GLN A 210 31.21 12.08 11.75
C GLN A 210 30.93 11.37 10.41
N TYR A 211 31.62 10.25 10.16
CA TYR A 211 31.61 9.55 8.86
C TYR A 211 30.61 8.41 8.73
N PHE A 212 29.81 8.11 9.76
CA PHE A 212 28.87 6.98 9.73
C PHE A 212 27.48 7.36 10.25
N ALA A 213 26.46 6.63 9.79
CA ALA A 213 25.10 6.75 10.27
C ALA A 213 24.38 5.39 10.28
N GLY A 214 23.51 5.17 11.26
CA GLY A 214 22.56 4.06 11.28
C GLY A 214 21.20 4.56 10.80
N SER A 215 20.45 3.73 10.08
CA SER A 215 19.08 4.08 9.71
C SER A 215 18.14 2.89 9.73
N PHE A 216 16.92 3.11 10.20
CA PHE A 216 15.78 2.21 10.02
C PHE A 216 14.89 2.76 8.89
N THR A 217 14.36 1.88 8.03
CA THR A 217 13.46 2.28 6.95
C THR A 217 12.32 1.28 6.78
N TRP A 218 11.07 1.77 6.70
CA TRP A 218 9.98 1.01 6.08
C TRP A 218 9.97 1.35 4.58
N LEU A 219 10.21 0.36 3.73
CA LEU A 219 10.24 0.49 2.28
C LEU A 219 9.02 -0.20 1.68
N ASN A 220 8.33 0.48 0.77
CA ASN A 220 7.32 -0.10 -0.10
C ASN A 220 7.80 -0.03 -1.56
N GLU A 221 7.82 -1.16 -2.26
CA GLU A 221 8.32 -1.26 -3.65
C GLU A 221 7.21 -1.13 -4.69
N GLY A 222 6.03 -0.66 -4.28
CA GLY A 222 4.88 -0.41 -5.13
C GLY A 222 4.23 -1.67 -5.66
N HIS A 223 3.56 -1.53 -6.81
CA HIS A 223 2.89 -2.63 -7.49
C HIS A 223 3.91 -3.33 -8.40
N ILE A 224 4.59 -4.34 -7.87
CA ILE A 224 5.30 -5.33 -8.68
C ILE A 224 4.23 -6.34 -9.18
N PRO A 225 4.29 -6.88 -10.40
CA PRO A 225 3.25 -7.78 -10.90
C PRO A 225 3.05 -8.96 -9.97
N ASP A 226 1.85 -9.07 -9.41
CA ASP A 226 1.39 -10.16 -8.55
C ASP A 226 2.21 -10.34 -7.25
N HIS A 227 2.86 -9.25 -6.84
CA HIS A 227 3.76 -9.10 -5.70
C HIS A 227 3.51 -7.72 -5.05
N HIS A 228 2.78 -7.63 -3.93
CA HIS A 228 2.83 -6.40 -3.12
C HIS A 228 3.96 -6.55 -2.10
N ARG A 229 5.13 -6.00 -2.42
CA ARG A 229 6.32 -6.11 -1.58
C ARG A 229 6.60 -4.85 -0.80
N ASP A 230 6.66 -5.01 0.52
CA ASP A 230 7.11 -3.99 1.46
C ASP A 230 7.84 -4.63 2.65
N GLY A 231 8.39 -3.81 3.54
CA GLY A 231 8.97 -4.31 4.80
C GLY A 231 10.00 -3.38 5.40
N GLN A 232 10.74 -3.91 6.38
CA GLN A 232 11.67 -3.14 7.19
C GLN A 232 13.11 -3.46 6.80
N MET A 233 13.93 -2.42 6.61
CA MET A 233 15.38 -2.56 6.46
C MET A 233 16.12 -1.73 7.49
N ILE A 234 17.24 -2.26 7.97
CA ILE A 234 18.24 -1.53 8.74
C ILE A 234 19.45 -1.38 7.83
N GLN A 235 20.01 -0.18 7.74
CA GLN A 235 21.19 0.09 6.92
C GLN A 235 22.25 0.84 7.73
N LEU A 236 23.50 0.41 7.58
CA LEU A 236 24.67 1.19 7.97
C LEU A 236 25.11 2.02 6.77
N TRP A 237 25.39 3.31 6.99
CA TRP A 237 25.81 4.26 5.97
C TRP A 237 27.22 4.77 6.27
N GLY A 238 28.08 4.80 5.27
CA GLY A 238 29.22 5.72 5.23
C GLY A 238 28.77 7.04 4.63
N ARG A 239 29.15 8.17 5.23
CA ARG A 239 28.77 9.53 4.80
C ARG A 239 29.98 10.46 4.72
N ILE A 240 30.02 11.28 3.66
CA ILE A 240 31.06 12.27 3.43
C ILE A 240 30.44 13.63 3.04
N PRO A 241 30.78 14.73 3.72
CA PRO A 241 30.51 16.08 3.22
C PRO A 241 31.32 16.36 1.95
N VAL A 242 30.71 17.02 0.96
CA VAL A 242 31.32 17.29 -0.34
C VAL A 242 31.22 18.79 -0.66
N GLY A 243 32.35 19.49 -0.57
CA GLY A 243 32.47 20.94 -0.83
C GLY A 243 31.83 21.85 0.22
N ASN A 244 30.79 21.40 0.92
CA ASN A 244 30.12 22.13 1.99
C ASN A 244 29.57 21.13 3.03
N PRO A 245 29.63 21.40 4.35
CA PRO A 245 29.06 20.51 5.37
C PRO A 245 27.53 20.30 5.22
N LYS A 246 26.82 21.21 4.53
CA LYS A 246 25.41 21.05 4.18
C LYS A 246 25.14 20.06 3.04
N PHE A 247 26.13 19.66 2.24
CA PHE A 247 25.93 18.73 1.14
C PHE A 247 26.72 17.44 1.39
N VAL A 248 25.99 16.33 1.55
CA VAL A 248 26.56 15.06 2.02
C VAL A 248 26.19 13.95 1.04
N LEU A 249 27.19 13.23 0.56
CA LEU A 249 27.01 11.97 -0.16
C LEU A 249 27.13 10.80 0.81
N GLN A 250 26.25 9.82 0.67
CA GLN A 250 26.10 8.70 1.60
C GLN A 250 25.95 7.39 0.80
N ALA A 251 26.63 6.33 1.23
CA ALA A 251 26.50 4.98 0.67
C ALA A 251 26.09 4.01 1.78
N GLY A 252 24.99 3.29 1.57
CA GLY A 252 24.30 2.48 2.57
C GLY A 252 24.21 1.01 2.19
N LEU A 253 24.32 0.14 3.19
CA LEU A 253 24.15 -1.31 3.04
C LEU A 253 23.43 -1.88 4.27
N GLY A 254 22.53 -2.84 4.05
CA GLY A 254 22.05 -3.68 5.14
C GLY A 254 20.92 -4.65 4.79
N PRO A 255 20.48 -5.46 5.78
CA PRO A 255 19.43 -6.45 5.60
C PRO A 255 18.05 -5.81 5.47
N TYR A 256 17.22 -6.44 4.64
CA TYR A 256 15.83 -6.07 4.40
C TYR A 256 14.94 -7.28 4.65
N ARG A 257 14.06 -7.19 5.65
CA ARG A 257 13.04 -8.19 5.95
C ARG A 257 11.77 -7.77 5.21
N TYR A 258 11.51 -8.41 4.08
CA TYR A 258 10.39 -8.10 3.21
C TYR A 258 9.25 -9.11 3.39
N PHE A 259 8.05 -8.65 3.10
CA PHE A 259 6.80 -9.38 3.07
C PHE A 259 6.28 -9.23 1.65
N ASP A 260 5.87 -10.32 1.01
CA ASP A 260 5.58 -10.33 -0.43
C ASP A 260 4.25 -11.04 -0.65
N THR A 261 3.22 -10.20 -0.74
CA THR A 261 1.82 -10.58 -0.89
C THR A 261 1.58 -11.10 -2.29
N THR A 262 1.67 -12.42 -2.46
CA THR A 262 1.45 -13.08 -3.75
C THR A 262 0.01 -13.56 -3.90
N THR A 263 -0.49 -13.63 -5.14
CA THR A 263 -1.78 -14.32 -5.42
C THR A 263 -1.62 -15.84 -5.49
N ALA A 264 -1.22 -16.42 -4.35
CA ALA A 264 -1.10 -17.85 -4.02
C ALA A 264 -1.10 -18.82 -5.20
N GLU A 265 0.07 -19.39 -5.50
CA GLU A 265 0.11 -20.67 -6.20
C GLU A 265 -0.59 -21.74 -5.35
N GLN A 266 -1.30 -22.67 -6.00
CA GLN A 266 -1.89 -23.88 -5.41
C GLN A 266 -2.92 -23.67 -4.26
N GLY A 267 -4.21 -23.79 -4.60
CA GLY A 267 -5.25 -24.20 -3.64
C GLY A 267 -5.74 -23.18 -2.60
N GLY A 268 -4.86 -22.46 -1.91
CA GLY A 268 -5.19 -21.63 -0.74
C GLY A 268 -5.93 -20.32 -1.02
N SER A 269 -6.42 -19.69 0.05
CA SER A 269 -6.80 -18.27 0.07
C SER A 269 -5.62 -17.46 0.66
N TYR A 270 -4.92 -16.73 -0.21
CA TYR A 270 -3.69 -15.99 0.06
C TYR A 270 -2.46 -16.85 0.44
N SER A 271 -1.27 -16.31 0.16
CA SER A 271 0.03 -16.79 0.64
C SER A 271 1.01 -15.61 0.71
N ASP A 272 1.24 -15.13 1.93
CA ASP A 272 2.31 -14.19 2.28
C ASP A 272 3.69 -14.85 2.18
N THR A 273 4.45 -14.53 1.14
CA THR A 273 5.78 -15.12 0.92
C THR A 273 6.89 -14.29 1.55
N HIS A 274 6.92 -14.30 2.88
CA HIS A 274 7.86 -13.51 3.65
C HIS A 274 9.34 -13.96 3.44
N GLY A 275 10.30 -13.03 3.41
CA GLY A 275 11.69 -13.34 3.05
C GLY A 275 12.74 -12.31 3.46
N TRP A 276 14.01 -12.65 3.24
CA TRP A 276 15.16 -11.77 3.48
C TRP A 276 15.82 -11.33 2.18
N GLY A 277 16.29 -10.09 2.18
CA GLY A 277 17.05 -9.48 1.10
C GLY A 277 18.15 -8.56 1.65
N VAL A 278 18.87 -7.92 0.72
CA VAL A 278 19.90 -6.92 0.98
C VAL A 278 19.60 -5.70 0.14
N VAL A 279 19.69 -4.52 0.75
CA VAL A 279 19.52 -3.23 0.05
C VAL A 279 20.82 -2.45 0.07
N TYR A 280 21.30 -2.15 -1.13
CA TYR A 280 22.40 -1.24 -1.42
C TYR A 280 21.80 0.11 -1.78
N SER A 281 22.33 1.20 -1.22
CA SER A 281 21.79 2.54 -1.43
C SER A 281 22.89 3.56 -1.66
N VAL A 282 22.61 4.56 -2.50
CA VAL A 282 23.42 5.77 -2.62
C VAL A 282 22.47 6.97 -2.47
N ARG A 283 22.82 7.91 -1.59
CA ARG A 283 21.99 9.06 -1.23
C ARG A 283 22.82 10.34 -1.30
N ALA A 284 22.32 11.34 -2.01
CA ALA A 284 22.75 12.73 -1.88
C ALA A 284 21.77 13.46 -0.96
N ALA A 285 22.27 14.23 0.01
CA ALA A 285 21.48 14.97 0.97
C ALA A 285 21.95 16.42 1.07
N TYR A 286 21.02 17.38 1.01
CA TYR A 286 21.25 18.80 1.26
C TYR A 286 20.51 19.26 2.52
N TYR A 287 21.25 19.74 3.51
CA TYR A 287 20.77 20.21 4.80
C TYR A 287 20.57 21.74 4.77
N ALA A 288 19.33 22.19 4.72
CA ALA A 288 18.99 23.61 4.75
C ALA A 288 19.19 24.19 6.17
N SER A 289 19.39 25.52 6.26
CA SER A 289 19.50 26.22 7.57
C SER A 289 18.23 26.13 8.44
N SER A 290 17.13 25.64 7.87
CA SER A 290 15.79 25.55 8.48
C SER A 290 15.42 24.12 8.91
N ARG A 291 16.42 23.26 9.19
CA ARG A 291 16.26 21.83 9.59
C ARG A 291 15.72 20.89 8.51
N TRP A 292 15.16 21.42 7.43
CA TRP A 292 14.72 20.65 6.28
C TRP A 292 15.90 20.05 5.51
N VAL A 293 15.78 18.78 5.14
CA VAL A 293 16.76 18.04 4.36
C VAL A 293 16.13 17.66 3.03
N THR A 294 16.76 18.02 1.92
CA THR A 294 16.35 17.55 0.59
C THR A 294 17.24 16.39 0.18
N GLN A 295 16.64 15.26 -0.23
CA GLN A 295 17.37 14.02 -0.46
C GLN A 295 17.04 13.42 -1.83
N LEU A 296 18.03 12.83 -2.49
CA LEU A 296 17.88 12.00 -3.68
C LEU A 296 18.57 10.66 -3.41
N GLN A 297 17.83 9.56 -3.55
CA GLN A 297 18.30 8.23 -3.19
C GLN A 297 18.08 7.23 -4.32
N LEU A 298 19.13 6.53 -4.70
CA LEU A 298 19.11 5.32 -5.54
C LEU A 298 19.16 4.11 -4.61
N ASN A 299 18.26 3.14 -4.81
CA ASN A 299 18.26 1.86 -4.11
C ASN A 299 18.39 0.71 -5.11
N ARG A 300 19.13 -0.33 -4.73
CA ARG A 300 19.16 -1.64 -5.39
C ARG A 300 18.75 -2.69 -4.37
N VAL A 301 17.60 -3.31 -4.58
CA VAL A 301 17.04 -4.36 -3.73
C VAL A 301 17.37 -5.72 -4.34
N HIS A 302 18.06 -6.57 -3.59
CA HIS A 302 18.24 -7.99 -3.92
C HIS A 302 17.47 -8.86 -2.93
N VAL A 303 16.61 -9.76 -3.42
CA VAL A 303 15.72 -10.62 -2.62
C VAL A 303 16.00 -12.10 -2.86
N GLN A 304 15.78 -12.94 -1.83
CA GLN A 304 15.88 -14.39 -1.94
C GLN A 304 14.84 -15.01 -2.89
N ARG A 305 13.64 -14.42 -2.97
CA ARG A 305 12.51 -14.89 -3.80
C ARG A 305 11.76 -13.68 -4.37
N GLY A 306 11.28 -13.80 -5.61
CA GLY A 306 10.67 -12.69 -6.36
C GLY A 306 11.70 -11.84 -7.13
N PRO A 307 11.26 -10.80 -7.87
CA PRO A 307 12.14 -10.02 -8.75
C PRO A 307 12.93 -8.95 -7.99
N ASN A 308 14.24 -8.86 -8.26
CA ASN A 308 15.10 -7.77 -7.80
C ASN A 308 14.64 -6.41 -8.36
N ALA A 309 14.70 -5.36 -7.54
CA ALA A 309 14.25 -4.03 -7.92
C ALA A 309 15.38 -2.97 -7.87
N THR A 310 15.20 -1.90 -8.62
CA THR A 310 15.99 -0.66 -8.51
C THR A 310 15.01 0.52 -8.42
N SER A 311 15.14 1.39 -7.42
CA SER A 311 14.31 2.60 -7.30
C SER A 311 15.12 3.88 -7.20
N VAL A 312 14.57 4.96 -7.75
CA VAL A 312 15.10 6.33 -7.67
C VAL A 312 14.04 7.18 -6.98
N MET A 313 14.38 7.67 -5.79
CA MET A 313 13.45 8.27 -4.85
C MET A 313 13.92 9.68 -4.47
N PHE A 314 13.02 10.65 -4.60
CA PHE A 314 13.20 11.97 -3.99
C PHE A 314 12.67 11.91 -2.56
N GLY A 315 13.29 12.65 -1.64
CA GLY A 315 12.92 12.66 -0.24
C GLY A 315 12.96 14.05 0.38
N VAL A 316 12.05 14.29 1.31
CA VAL A 316 12.06 15.44 2.20
C VAL A 316 12.18 14.93 3.62
N GLY A 317 13.29 15.32 4.25
CA GLY A 317 13.60 15.07 5.65
C GLY A 317 13.41 16.30 6.50
N TYR A 318 13.20 16.06 7.79
CA TYR A 318 13.29 17.06 8.83
C TYR A 318 14.24 16.54 9.91
N GLN A 319 15.25 17.34 10.23
CA GLN A 319 15.96 17.22 11.48
C GLN A 319 14.98 17.64 12.58
N LEU A 320 14.26 16.65 13.15
CA LEU A 320 13.37 16.77 14.33
C LEU A 320 13.98 17.67 15.41
N ASP A 321 15.28 17.56 15.44
CA ASP A 321 16.26 17.76 16.45
C ASP A 321 17.45 18.08 15.49
N ALA A 322 18.10 19.26 15.51
CA ALA A 322 19.14 19.66 14.54
C ALA A 322 20.37 20.34 15.18
N PRO A 323 21.63 20.00 14.77
CA PRO A 323 22.85 20.53 15.36
C PRO A 323 23.05 22.03 15.17
N ASP A 324 23.83 22.66 16.06
CA ASP A 324 24.21 24.07 15.97
C ASP A 324 25.16 24.36 14.79
N THR A 325 25.88 23.33 14.34
CA THR A 325 26.72 23.36 13.14
C THR A 325 25.92 22.97 11.89
N PRO A 326 26.23 23.55 10.70
CA PRO A 326 25.57 23.13 9.47
C PRO A 326 25.83 21.65 9.12
N GLY A 327 24.79 20.91 8.73
CA GLY A 327 24.89 19.53 8.26
C GLY A 327 24.12 18.52 9.13
N PRO A 328 24.40 17.21 8.99
CA PRO A 328 23.91 16.18 9.91
C PRO A 328 24.63 16.27 11.26
N ARG A 329 24.04 15.75 12.36
CA ARG A 329 24.79 15.58 13.62
C ARG A 329 25.63 14.30 13.61
N ASP A 330 26.84 14.40 14.17
CA ASP A 330 27.79 13.30 14.35
C ASP A 330 27.24 12.18 15.23
N TRP A 331 26.70 12.50 16.41
CA TRP A 331 26.12 11.54 17.35
C TRP A 331 24.72 11.98 17.79
N ALA A 332 23.82 11.02 18.00
CA ALA A 332 22.47 11.30 18.48
C ALA A 332 22.47 11.89 19.91
N ALA A 333 21.63 12.88 20.17
CA ALA A 333 21.52 13.57 21.45
C ALA A 333 21.24 12.61 22.63
N SER A 334 21.95 12.74 23.76
CA SER A 334 21.88 11.75 24.85
C SER A 334 20.83 12.10 25.91
N SER A 335 20.00 11.11 26.29
CA SER A 335 19.07 11.25 27.41
C SER A 335 19.71 10.99 28.77
N THR A 336 19.31 11.74 29.80
CA THR A 336 19.62 11.47 31.21
C THR A 336 18.55 10.60 31.88
N THR A 337 17.32 10.57 31.36
CA THR A 337 16.12 9.95 31.95
C THR A 337 15.52 8.85 31.06
N ASN A 338 14.53 8.11 31.58
CA ASN A 338 13.71 7.19 30.78
C ASN A 338 12.68 7.97 29.95
N VAL A 339 12.45 7.54 28.71
CA VAL A 339 11.44 8.11 27.80
C VAL A 339 10.01 7.92 28.32
N THR A 340 9.75 6.84 29.05
CA THR A 340 8.48 6.53 29.71
C THR A 340 8.74 6.07 31.15
N ASN A 341 7.84 6.38 32.09
CA ASN A 341 7.86 5.81 33.44
C ASN A 341 6.84 4.67 33.50
N ASN A 342 5.62 4.92 34.00
CA ASN A 342 4.46 4.06 33.81
C ASN A 342 3.48 4.76 32.89
N GLU A 343 2.75 3.98 32.10
CA GLU A 343 1.77 4.50 31.16
C GLU A 343 0.72 3.44 30.84
N VAL A 344 -0.54 3.85 30.71
CA VAL A 344 -1.62 3.02 30.16
C VAL A 344 -2.18 3.73 28.94
N ALA A 345 -2.34 3.01 27.84
CA ALA A 345 -2.88 3.56 26.60
C ALA A 345 -4.03 2.72 26.05
N VAL A 346 -5.01 3.39 25.45
CA VAL A 346 -6.17 2.78 24.79
C VAL A 346 -6.21 3.18 23.32
N TYR A 347 -6.58 2.22 22.47
CA TYR A 347 -6.43 2.31 21.02
C TYR A 347 -7.72 1.92 20.31
N LEU A 348 -8.02 2.62 19.22
CA LEU A 348 -9.09 2.30 18.27
C LEU A 348 -8.55 2.46 16.85
N GLY A 349 -8.90 1.56 15.94
CA GLY A 349 -8.28 1.56 14.62
C GLY A 349 -8.83 0.53 13.66
N LYS A 350 -8.06 0.25 12.62
CA LYS A 350 -8.44 -0.68 11.56
C LYS A 350 -7.38 -1.76 11.37
N THR A 351 -7.80 -3.00 11.58
CA THR A 351 -7.14 -4.19 11.09
C THR A 351 -7.32 -4.25 9.58
N ILE A 352 -6.23 -4.30 8.81
CA ILE A 352 -6.24 -4.47 7.37
C ILE A 352 -5.66 -5.85 7.08
N VAL A 353 -6.54 -6.82 6.80
CA VAL A 353 -6.10 -8.18 6.45
C VAL A 353 -5.49 -8.13 5.04
N ASN A 354 -4.18 -8.29 4.96
CA ASN A 354 -3.43 -8.15 3.72
C ASN A 354 -3.88 -9.22 2.70
N SER A 355 -4.59 -8.79 1.67
CA SER A 355 -5.30 -9.64 0.71
C SER A 355 -5.83 -8.80 -0.45
N THR A 356 -6.22 -9.44 -1.56
CA THR A 356 -6.61 -8.78 -2.82
C THR A 356 -7.89 -7.93 -2.78
N SER A 357 -8.54 -7.79 -1.62
CA SER A 357 -9.68 -6.91 -1.40
C SER A 357 -9.58 -6.06 -0.11
N SER A 358 -8.44 -6.11 0.59
CA SER A 358 -8.11 -5.34 1.80
C SER A 358 -9.28 -5.08 2.77
N PRO A 359 -9.99 -6.13 3.24
CA PRO A 359 -11.14 -5.96 4.12
C PRO A 359 -10.68 -5.39 5.47
N SER A 360 -11.27 -4.26 5.86
CA SER A 360 -10.96 -3.60 7.15
C SER A 360 -12.01 -3.91 8.21
N ALA A 361 -11.58 -4.38 9.39
CA ALA A 361 -12.41 -4.49 10.59
C ALA A 361 -12.11 -3.35 11.57
N LEU A 362 -13.09 -2.94 12.39
CA LEU A 362 -12.85 -2.06 13.53
C LEU A 362 -12.21 -2.88 14.65
N GLY A 363 -10.99 -2.54 15.02
CA GLY A 363 -10.28 -3.14 16.14
C GLY A 363 -10.02 -2.15 17.26
N GLY A 364 -9.54 -2.65 18.39
CA GLY A 364 -9.06 -1.84 19.51
C GLY A 364 -8.04 -2.59 20.36
N ALA A 365 -7.30 -1.86 21.18
CA ALA A 365 -6.33 -2.44 22.10
C ALA A 365 -6.23 -1.64 23.40
N ILE A 366 -5.66 -2.27 24.43
CA ILE A 366 -5.19 -1.62 25.65
C ILE A 366 -3.76 -2.09 25.95
N GLU A 367 -2.86 -1.16 26.25
CA GLU A 367 -1.46 -1.42 26.56
C GLU A 367 -1.12 -0.85 27.94
N TYR A 368 -0.40 -1.61 28.77
CA TYR A 368 0.42 -1.06 29.84
C TYR A 368 1.88 -1.02 29.37
N ARG A 369 2.51 0.16 29.49
CA ARG A 369 3.89 0.43 29.10
C ARG A 369 4.71 0.86 30.31
N ARG A 370 5.93 0.35 30.40
CA ARG A 370 6.90 0.70 31.44
C ARG A 370 8.29 0.92 30.86
N GLY A 371 8.91 2.06 31.15
CA GLY A 371 10.34 2.26 30.86
C GLY A 371 11.20 1.40 31.78
N LEU A 372 12.06 0.56 31.18
CA LEU A 372 13.07 -0.24 31.88
C LEU A 372 14.42 0.50 31.93
N ALA A 373 14.76 1.24 30.86
CA ALA A 373 15.95 2.07 30.79
C ALA A 373 15.74 3.26 29.82
N LYS A 374 16.76 4.11 29.70
CA LYS A 374 16.76 5.37 28.94
C LYS A 374 16.12 5.31 27.54
N TYR A 375 16.32 4.20 26.84
CA TYR A 375 15.83 3.96 25.47
C TYR A 375 15.15 2.59 25.32
N LEU A 376 14.72 1.99 26.44
CA LEU A 376 14.12 0.65 26.47
C LEU A 376 12.83 0.66 27.30
N ASP A 377 11.71 0.50 26.61
CA ASP A 377 10.41 0.27 27.24
C ASP A 377 10.02 -1.21 27.07
N VAL A 378 9.23 -1.73 28.01
CA VAL A 378 8.49 -3.00 27.87
C VAL A 378 7.00 -2.71 27.88
N THR A 379 6.23 -3.49 27.12
CA THR A 379 4.78 -3.40 27.11
C THR A 379 4.12 -4.76 27.24
N VAL A 380 2.95 -4.76 27.88
CA VAL A 380 2.02 -5.90 27.94
C VAL A 380 0.63 -5.36 27.67
N GLY A 381 -0.11 -5.98 26.76
CA GLY A 381 -1.41 -5.48 26.34
C GLY A 381 -2.38 -6.57 25.90
N TYR A 382 -3.59 -6.14 25.57
CA TYR A 382 -4.63 -6.95 24.95
C TYR A 382 -5.07 -6.29 23.65
N LEU A 383 -5.12 -7.08 22.58
CA LEU A 383 -5.41 -6.68 21.21
C LEU A 383 -6.65 -7.44 20.71
N HIS A 384 -7.67 -6.68 20.34
CA HIS A 384 -8.87 -7.12 19.66
C HIS A 384 -8.83 -6.64 18.20
N GLU A 385 -8.51 -7.53 17.26
CA GLU A 385 -8.41 -7.17 15.84
C GLU A 385 -9.78 -6.98 15.15
N GLY A 386 -10.88 -7.11 15.89
CA GLY A 386 -12.24 -7.01 15.38
C GLY A 386 -12.71 -8.28 14.67
N SER A 387 -13.96 -8.26 14.21
CA SER A 387 -14.56 -9.35 13.45
C SER A 387 -14.65 -9.01 11.96
N SER A 388 -13.85 -9.69 11.13
CA SER A 388 -14.07 -9.78 9.68
C SER A 388 -14.64 -11.15 9.32
N LYS A 389 -15.16 -11.33 8.09
CA LYS A 389 -15.62 -12.65 7.63
C LYS A 389 -14.48 -13.66 7.39
N LEU A 390 -13.22 -13.22 7.34
CA LEU A 390 -12.06 -14.08 7.08
C LEU A 390 -11.25 -14.38 8.36
N ALA A 391 -11.25 -13.47 9.33
CA ALA A 391 -10.53 -13.59 10.59
C ALA A 391 -11.21 -12.77 11.69
N ARG A 392 -11.25 -13.35 12.90
CA ARG A 392 -11.36 -12.67 14.19
C ARG A 392 -10.18 -13.14 15.04
N ARG A 393 -9.37 -12.22 15.57
CA ARG A 393 -8.19 -12.54 16.37
C ARG A 393 -8.15 -11.68 17.64
N ASP A 394 -8.26 -12.36 18.78
CA ASP A 394 -8.30 -11.76 20.12
C ASP A 394 -7.10 -12.31 20.90
N GLY A 395 -6.22 -11.48 21.46
CA GLY A 395 -4.97 -11.97 22.05
C GLY A 395 -4.18 -11.00 22.91
N ILE A 396 -3.17 -11.54 23.60
CA ILE A 396 -2.26 -10.79 24.48
C ILE A 396 -1.00 -10.41 23.71
N THR A 397 -0.56 -9.16 23.83
CA THR A 397 0.72 -8.66 23.32
C THR A 397 1.75 -8.56 24.44
N SER A 398 3.02 -8.81 24.12
CA SER A 398 4.16 -8.50 25.00
C SER A 398 5.37 -8.14 24.14
N GLN A 399 5.94 -6.94 24.32
CA GLN A 399 6.99 -6.40 23.45
C GLN A 399 8.07 -5.64 24.23
N LEU A 400 9.30 -5.72 23.71
CA LEU A 400 10.41 -4.82 24.08
C LEU A 400 10.56 -3.76 22.98
N TRP A 401 10.82 -2.52 23.37
CA TRP A 401 10.84 -1.38 22.48
C TRP A 401 12.13 -0.57 22.59
N ALA A 402 12.78 -0.32 21.46
CA ALA A 402 13.72 0.79 21.36
C ALA A 402 12.91 2.10 21.31
N THR A 403 13.09 2.98 22.29
CA THR A 403 12.30 4.21 22.46
C THR A 403 13.17 5.46 22.47
N ARG A 404 12.66 6.57 21.91
CA ARG A 404 13.38 7.86 21.91
C ARG A 404 12.45 9.06 21.89
N ALA A 405 12.77 10.05 22.71
CA ALA A 405 12.03 11.31 22.84
C ALA A 405 12.75 12.48 22.14
N PHE A 406 11.95 13.45 21.69
CA PHE A 406 12.35 14.62 20.89
C PHE A 406 11.53 15.86 21.27
N LEU A 407 11.98 17.04 20.84
CA LEU A 407 11.26 18.32 21.00
C LEU A 407 10.89 18.63 22.46
N ASN A 408 11.83 18.40 23.38
CA ASN A 408 11.62 18.45 24.83
C ASN A 408 10.48 17.53 25.27
N ASP A 409 10.66 16.22 25.04
CA ASP A 409 9.74 15.15 25.45
C ASP A 409 8.34 15.19 24.79
N LYS A 410 8.12 16.07 23.81
CA LYS A 410 6.83 16.24 23.13
C LYS A 410 6.56 15.20 22.05
N VAL A 411 7.58 14.69 21.38
CA VAL A 411 7.44 13.63 20.38
C VAL A 411 8.23 12.41 20.85
N THR A 412 7.65 11.23 20.73
CA THR A 412 8.37 9.95 20.92
C THR A 412 8.25 9.13 19.65
N LEU A 413 9.37 8.55 19.19
CA LEU A 413 9.39 7.49 18.18
C LEU A 413 9.86 6.19 18.84
N ALA A 414 9.28 5.07 18.45
CA ALA A 414 9.65 3.76 18.97
C ALA A 414 9.48 2.63 17.96
N VAL A 415 10.34 1.61 18.07
CA VAL A 415 10.22 0.35 17.34
C VAL A 415 10.18 -0.79 18.35
N GLY A 416 9.08 -1.55 18.33
CA GLY A 416 8.78 -2.66 19.22
C GLY A 416 8.95 -4.02 18.54
N ALA A 417 9.45 -5.00 19.28
CA ALA A 417 9.53 -6.39 18.85
C ALA A 417 9.14 -7.32 20.01
N GLY A 418 8.37 -8.37 19.73
CA GLY A 418 7.93 -9.31 20.76
C GLY A 418 6.97 -10.37 20.25
N ALA A 419 6.04 -10.76 21.12
CA ALA A 419 5.12 -11.87 20.92
C ALA A 419 3.65 -11.43 20.96
N TYR A 420 2.83 -12.12 20.18
CA TYR A 420 1.37 -12.08 20.23
C TYR A 420 0.83 -13.49 20.49
N TYR A 421 0.06 -13.65 21.57
CA TYR A 421 -0.60 -14.91 21.95
C TYR A 421 -2.09 -14.83 21.62
N ALA A 422 -2.53 -15.57 20.62
CA ALA A 422 -3.94 -15.62 20.21
C ALA A 422 -4.76 -16.44 21.24
N ILE A 423 -5.67 -15.78 21.96
CA ILE A 423 -6.64 -16.43 22.83
C ILE A 423 -7.75 -17.05 21.98
N ASN A 424 -8.31 -16.27 21.04
CA ASN A 424 -9.25 -16.77 20.04
C ASN A 424 -8.74 -16.45 18.63
N GLU A 425 -8.80 -17.43 17.73
CA GLU A 425 -8.62 -17.24 16.29
C GLU A 425 -9.71 -18.06 15.57
N ASN A 426 -10.69 -17.37 14.98
CA ASN A 426 -11.79 -17.98 14.25
C ASN A 426 -11.63 -17.76 12.75
N GLU A 427 -11.51 -18.85 12.00
CA GLU A 427 -11.68 -18.87 10.54
C GLU A 427 -13.11 -19.30 10.19
N ASN A 428 -13.88 -18.43 9.53
CA ASN A 428 -15.19 -18.75 8.90
C ASN A 428 -16.23 -19.47 9.80
N SER A 429 -16.15 -19.37 11.14
CA SER A 429 -17.01 -20.09 12.08
C SER A 429 -17.32 -19.27 13.34
N GLU A 430 -18.49 -19.50 13.93
CA GLU A 430 -18.85 -18.96 15.26
C GLU A 430 -18.20 -19.76 16.40
N SER A 431 -17.90 -21.05 16.17
CA SER A 431 -17.13 -21.89 17.11
C SER A 431 -15.62 -21.59 17.02
N PRO A 432 -14.86 -21.71 18.13
CA PRO A 432 -13.41 -21.53 18.12
C PRO A 432 -12.70 -22.38 17.07
N GLY A 433 -11.83 -21.74 16.26
CA GLY A 433 -11.00 -22.44 15.28
C GLY A 433 -9.77 -23.10 15.90
N PRO A 434 -9.03 -23.93 15.12
CA PRO A 434 -7.77 -24.56 15.54
C PRO A 434 -6.58 -23.55 15.64
N GLY A 435 -6.88 -22.30 15.94
CA GLY A 435 -5.93 -21.20 16.06
C GLY A 435 -5.74 -20.65 17.48
N ALA A 436 -6.64 -20.97 18.40
CA ALA A 436 -6.49 -20.64 19.81
C ALA A 436 -5.19 -21.24 20.39
N GLY A 437 -4.46 -20.45 21.18
CA GLY A 437 -3.22 -20.84 21.82
C GLY A 437 -1.94 -20.63 21.00
N LYS A 438 -2.02 -20.14 19.75
CA LYS A 438 -0.83 -19.86 18.93
C LYS A 438 -0.04 -18.65 19.44
N VAL A 439 1.30 -18.76 19.44
CA VAL A 439 2.22 -17.63 19.59
C VAL A 439 2.74 -17.22 18.21
N SER A 440 2.61 -15.94 17.88
CA SER A 440 3.21 -15.29 16.71
C SER A 440 4.22 -14.23 17.14
N GLY A 441 5.11 -13.81 16.24
CA GLY A 441 5.90 -12.60 16.44
C GLY A 441 5.04 -11.34 16.23
N LEU A 442 5.46 -10.22 16.79
CA LEU A 442 4.86 -8.91 16.58
C LEU A 442 5.96 -7.85 16.47
N VAL A 443 5.94 -7.12 15.35
CA VAL A 443 6.83 -5.97 15.10
C VAL A 443 5.96 -4.73 14.96
N THR A 444 6.28 -3.68 15.70
CA THR A 444 5.44 -2.46 15.77
C THR A 444 6.29 -1.21 15.61
N ILE A 445 5.77 -0.21 14.92
CA ILE A 445 6.31 1.15 14.95
C ILE A 445 5.28 2.06 15.58
N ALA A 446 5.72 2.86 16.55
CA ALA A 446 4.88 3.85 17.22
C ALA A 446 5.46 5.25 17.08
N GLY A 447 4.58 6.23 16.90
CA GLY A 447 4.88 7.64 17.06
C GLY A 447 3.83 8.28 17.97
N SER A 448 4.25 9.00 19.01
CA SER A 448 3.33 9.72 19.90
C SER A 448 3.67 11.20 20.06
N TYR A 449 2.65 11.99 20.36
CA TYR A 449 2.72 13.42 20.64
C TYR A 449 2.13 13.72 22.02
N ARG A 450 2.99 14.10 22.97
CA ARG A 450 2.65 14.45 24.34
C ARG A 450 2.15 15.90 24.41
N PHE A 451 0.86 16.08 24.67
CA PHE A 451 0.21 17.41 24.70
C PHE A 451 -0.01 17.96 26.11
N THR A 452 0.09 17.12 27.16
CA THR A 452 0.22 17.57 28.57
C THR A 452 1.26 16.73 29.30
N ARG A 453 1.59 17.05 30.56
CA ARG A 453 2.52 16.24 31.37
C ARG A 453 2.09 14.76 31.52
N HIS A 454 0.80 14.47 31.47
CA HIS A 454 0.26 13.11 31.66
C HIS A 454 -0.35 12.51 30.38
N TRP A 455 -0.77 13.31 29.40
CA TRP A 455 -1.49 12.82 28.22
C TRP A 455 -0.71 12.95 26.91
N ASP A 456 -0.74 11.89 26.11
CA ASP A 456 -0.30 11.86 24.71
C ASP A 456 -1.38 11.29 23.78
N THR A 457 -1.25 11.62 22.50
CA THR A 457 -1.92 10.92 21.39
C THR A 457 -0.88 10.13 20.61
N ARG A 458 -1.24 8.94 20.10
CA ARG A 458 -0.30 8.01 19.45
C ARG A 458 -0.88 7.37 18.21
N LEU A 459 0.00 7.08 17.27
CA LEU A 459 -0.25 6.28 16.07
C LEU A 459 0.68 5.07 16.10
N GLU A 460 0.13 3.89 15.85
CA GLU A 460 0.90 2.65 15.75
C GLU A 460 0.61 1.89 14.46
N TRP A 461 1.65 1.34 13.87
CA TRP A 461 1.58 0.32 12.83
C TRP A 461 2.11 -0.98 13.41
N ASN A 462 1.20 -1.90 13.74
CA ASN A 462 1.48 -3.24 14.22
C ASN A 462 1.49 -4.21 13.03
N ARG A 463 2.54 -5.04 12.88
CA ARG A 463 2.60 -6.15 11.93
C ARG A 463 2.82 -7.46 12.69
N VAL A 464 1.80 -8.32 12.69
CA VAL A 464 1.90 -9.67 13.26
C VAL A 464 2.68 -10.54 12.28
N VAL A 465 3.80 -11.12 12.76
CA VAL A 465 4.72 -11.98 11.99
C VAL A 465 4.47 -13.43 12.37
N THR A 466 3.77 -14.15 11.51
CA THR A 466 3.33 -15.53 11.71
C THR A 466 4.28 -16.52 11.01
N ARG A 467 4.09 -17.83 11.22
CA ARG A 467 4.82 -18.91 10.52
C ARG A 467 4.00 -19.58 9.42
N TYR A 468 2.84 -19.03 9.09
CA TYR A 468 1.89 -19.54 8.11
C TYR A 468 1.34 -18.36 7.33
N ASP A 469 1.20 -18.51 6.01
CA ASP A 469 1.26 -17.43 5.01
C ASP A 469 0.16 -16.33 5.06
N ARG A 470 -0.10 -15.68 6.21
CA ARG A 470 -1.15 -14.65 6.42
C ARG A 470 -0.77 -13.62 7.51
N ASP A 471 0.29 -12.86 7.25
CA ASP A 471 0.65 -11.72 8.12
C ASP A 471 -0.40 -10.60 8.00
N THR A 472 -0.54 -9.78 9.06
CA THR A 472 -1.61 -8.77 9.18
C THR A 472 -1.03 -7.42 9.58
N ASP A 473 -1.44 -6.35 8.89
CA ASP A 473 -1.15 -4.97 9.27
C ASP A 473 -2.34 -4.37 10.03
N VAL A 474 -2.08 -3.83 11.22
CA VAL A 474 -3.08 -3.21 12.07
C VAL A 474 -2.62 -1.79 12.41
N ILE A 475 -3.38 -0.80 11.93
CA ILE A 475 -3.09 0.61 12.17
C ILE A 475 -4.04 1.15 13.24
N PHE A 476 -3.46 1.59 14.36
CA PHE A 476 -4.18 2.13 15.51
C PHE A 476 -3.87 3.61 15.72
N ALA A 477 -4.90 4.35 16.11
CA ALA A 477 -4.73 5.61 16.82
C ALA A 477 -5.16 5.41 18.29
N GLY A 478 -4.52 6.11 19.22
CA GLY A 478 -4.81 5.93 20.65
C GLY A 478 -4.47 7.15 21.49
N ALA A 479 -4.81 7.07 22.77
CA ALA A 479 -4.43 8.04 23.78
C ALA A 479 -3.76 7.34 24.97
N GLY A 480 -2.65 7.90 25.46
CA GLY A 480 -1.91 7.40 26.61
C GLY A 480 -2.06 8.32 27.83
N TYR A 481 -2.02 7.71 29.02
CA TYR A 481 -1.97 8.37 30.32
C TYR A 481 -0.76 7.90 31.13
N ARG A 482 0.11 8.83 31.53
CA ARG A 482 1.38 8.63 32.23
C ARG A 482 1.27 8.95 33.73
N PHE A 483 1.94 8.14 34.56
CA PHE A 483 1.99 8.28 36.03
C PHE A 483 3.28 7.74 36.66
#